data_AF-A0A6N7S7F0-F1
#
_entry.id   AF-A0A6N7S7F0-F1
#
_cell.length_a   1.000
_cell.length_b   1.000
_cell.length_c   1.000
_cell.angle_alpha   90.00
_cell.angle_beta   90.00
_cell.angle_gamma   90.00
#
_symmetry.space_group_name_H-M   'P 1'
#
loop_
_entity.id
_entity.type
_entity.pdbx_description
1 polymer ?
#
loop_
_entity_poly.entity_id
_entity_poly.type
_entity_poly.pdbx_seq_one_letter_code
_entity_poly.pdbx_strand_id
1 'polypeptide(L)' 'MYKKFEELMKKTEKTSYQVSKDTGISQAVLSYWKTGRSNPKLDKLKILADYFDVPIEYFLEE' A
#
# COMPACT_ATOMS: atom_id res chain seq x y z
N MET A 1 -1.90 -7.74 4.91
CA MET A 1 -1.59 -6.38 4.36
C MET A 1 -0.70 -6.39 3.10
N TYR A 2 0.63 -6.62 3.14
CA TYR A 2 1.48 -6.41 1.95
C TYR A 2 1.05 -7.23 0.72
N LYS A 3 0.55 -8.46 0.90
CA LYS A 3 -0.02 -9.26 -0.19
C LYS A 3 -1.18 -8.54 -0.90
N LYS A 4 -2.09 -7.94 -0.14
CA LYS A 4 -3.22 -7.14 -0.66
C LYS A 4 -2.73 -5.89 -1.41
N PHE A 5 -1.71 -5.22 -0.88
CA PHE A 5 -1.05 -4.13 -1.60
C PHE A 5 -0.42 -4.60 -2.93
N GLU A 6 0.25 -5.75 -2.93
CA GLU A 6 0.82 -6.34 -4.15
C GLU A 6 -0.24 -6.76 -5.17
N GLU A 7 -1.37 -7.28 -4.72
CA GLU A 7 -2.52 -7.60 -5.57
C GLU A 7 -3.08 -6.36 -6.26
N LEU A 8 -3.28 -5.26 -5.54
CA LEU A 8 -3.75 -4.00 -6.12
C LEU A 8 -2.75 -3.44 -7.12
N MET A 9 -1.46 -3.47 -6.81
CA MET A 9 -0.40 -3.08 -7.76
C MET A 9 -0.45 -3.91 -9.04
N LYS A 10 -0.62 -5.23 -8.94
CA LYS A 10 -0.76 -6.12 -10.12
C LYS A 10 -2.01 -5.81 -10.94
N LYS A 11 -3.16 -5.61 -10.28
CA LYS A 11 -4.44 -5.30 -10.94
C LYS A 11 -4.43 -3.95 -11.67
N THR A 12 -3.66 -3.00 -11.16
CA THR A 12 -3.58 -1.63 -11.70
C THR A 12 -2.34 -1.40 -12.56
N GLU A 13 -1.53 -2.45 -12.79
CA GLU A 13 -0.25 -2.38 -13.48
C GLU A 13 0.70 -1.30 -12.92
N LYS A 14 0.60 -1.06 -11.61
CA LYS A 14 1.42 -0.08 -10.89
C LYS A 14 2.65 -0.75 -10.27
N THR A 15 3.74 -0.02 -10.28
CA THR A 15 4.95 -0.35 -9.52
C THR A 15 4.93 0.34 -8.17
N SER A 16 5.65 -0.21 -7.19
CA SER A 16 5.85 0.46 -5.89
C SER A 16 6.50 1.85 -6.05
N TYR A 17 7.27 2.07 -7.13
CA TYR A 17 7.81 3.39 -7.48
C TYR A 17 6.71 4.39 -7.83
N GLN A 18 5.77 4.01 -8.69
CA GLN A 18 4.65 4.87 -9.07
C GLN A 18 3.76 5.16 -7.86
N VAL A 19 3.40 4.15 -7.07
CA VAL A 19 2.63 4.35 -5.84
C VAL A 19 3.35 5.33 -4.91
N SER A 20 4.67 5.18 -4.73
CA SER A 20 5.45 6.07 -3.88
C SER A 20 5.40 7.53 -4.36
N LYS A 21 5.53 7.73 -5.68
CA LYS A 21 5.48 9.06 -6.30
C LYS A 21 4.11 9.71 -6.19
N ASP A 22 3.05 8.93 -6.40
CA ASP A 22 1.68 9.42 -6.46
C ASP A 22 1.10 9.68 -5.06
N THR A 23 1.46 8.86 -4.07
CA THR A 23 0.92 8.93 -2.70
C THR A 23 1.79 9.72 -1.72
N GLY A 24 3.04 10.00 -2.09
CA GLY A 24 4.04 10.58 -1.19
C GLY A 24 4.57 9.61 -0.12
N ILE A 25 4.11 8.36 -0.09
CA ILE A 25 4.65 7.33 0.80
C ILE A 25 6.04 6.92 0.27
N SER A 26 7.09 7.07 1.07
CA SER A 26 8.44 6.76 0.60
C SER A 26 8.60 5.27 0.23
N GLN A 27 9.41 4.99 -0.79
CA GLN A 27 9.72 3.61 -1.17
C GLN A 27 10.32 2.78 -0.04
N ALA A 28 11.09 3.41 0.85
CA ALA A 28 11.65 2.73 2.01
C ALA A 28 10.52 2.18 2.90
N VAL A 29 9.46 2.96 3.12
CA VAL A 29 8.29 2.53 3.90
C VAL A 29 7.58 1.36 3.20
N LEU A 30 7.33 1.46 1.89
CA LEU A 30 6.71 0.37 1.13
C LEU A 30 7.54 -0.93 1.20
N SER A 31 8.86 -0.81 1.12
CA SER A 31 9.81 -1.92 1.24
C SER A 31 9.81 -2.52 2.65
N TYR A 32 9.71 -1.70 3.69
CA TYR A 32 9.61 -2.18 5.08
C TYR A 32 8.33 -2.96 5.34
N TRP A 33 7.24 -2.64 4.67
CA TRP A 33 6.03 -3.45 4.73
C TRP A 33 6.17 -4.78 4.00
N LYS A 34 6.94 -4.82 2.91
CA LYS A 34 7.27 -6.08 2.19
C LYS A 34 8.04 -7.04 3.08
N THR A 35 9.03 -6.53 3.80
CA THR A 35 9.93 -7.33 4.63
C THR A 35 9.42 -7.55 6.06
N GLY A 36 8.27 -6.97 6.41
CA GLY A 36 7.72 -7.04 7.78
C GLY A 36 8.51 -6.21 8.81
N ARG A 37 9.45 -5.36 8.38
CA ARG A 37 10.24 -4.50 9.26
C ARG A 37 9.41 -3.44 9.98
N SER A 38 8.27 -3.04 9.42
CA SER A 38 7.34 -2.11 10.04
C SER A 38 5.90 -2.44 9.69
N ASN A 39 4.98 -2.05 10.57
CA ASN A 39 3.55 -2.13 10.30
C ASN A 39 3.03 -0.78 9.76
N PRO A 40 2.16 -0.79 8.74
CA PRO A 40 1.50 0.41 8.27
C PRO A 40 0.58 0.97 9.35
N LYS A 41 0.59 2.29 9.51
CA LYS A 41 -0.36 3.00 10.36
C LYS A 41 -1.64 3.31 9.56
N LEU A 42 -2.73 3.56 10.27
CA LEU A 42 -4.06 3.76 9.68
C LEU A 42 -4.10 4.92 8.68
N ASP A 43 -3.37 6.01 8.93
CA ASP A 43 -3.21 7.15 8.01
C ASP A 43 -2.65 6.71 6.65
N LYS A 44 -1.62 5.85 6.65
CA LYS A 44 -1.01 5.35 5.42
C LYS A 44 -1.88 4.31 4.71
N LEU A 45 -2.60 3.49 5.47
CA LEU A 45 -3.58 2.56 4.90
C LEU A 45 -4.71 3.32 4.21
N LYS A 46 -5.19 4.42 4.80
CA LYS A 46 -6.19 5.28 4.19
C LYS A 46 -5.71 5.88 2.88
N ILE A 47 -4.48 6.41 2.84
CA ILE A 47 -3.88 6.94 1.60
C ILE A 47 -3.83 5.87 0.49
N LEU A 48 -3.43 4.64 0.82
CA LEU A 48 -3.43 3.56 -0.16
C LEU A 48 -4.85 3.16 -0.60
N ALA A 49 -5.80 3.12 0.33
CA ALA A 49 -7.19 2.81 0.06
C ALA A 49 -7.80 3.84 -0.92
N ASP A 50 -7.62 5.12 -0.62
CA ASP A 50 -8.05 6.23 -1.48
C ASP A 50 -7.35 6.19 -2.85
N TYR A 51 -6.06 5.86 -2.91
CA TYR A 51 -5.29 5.78 -4.15
C TYR A 51 -5.75 4.65 -5.08
N PHE A 52 -6.10 3.49 -4.51
CA PHE A 52 -6.56 2.32 -5.27
C PHE A 52 -8.08 2.24 -5.43
N ASP A 53 -8.82 3.25 -4.94
CA ASP A 53 -10.29 3.30 -4.94
C ASP A 53 -10.92 2.05 -4.30
N VAL A 54 -10.42 1.68 -3.11
CA VAL A 54 -10.94 0.56 -2.32
C VAL A 54 -11.27 1.00 -0.89
N PRO A 55 -12.22 0.33 -0.21
CA PRO A 55 -12.46 0.58 1.21
C PRO A 55 -11.22 0.27 2.06
N ILE A 56 -11.00 1.01 3.15
CA ILE A 56 -9.85 0.79 4.04
C ILE A 56 -9.87 -0.59 4.69
N GLU A 57 -11.06 -1.14 4.89
CA GLU A 57 -11.35 -2.49 5.38
C GLU A 57 -10.64 -3.55 4.54
N TYR A 58 -10.45 -3.30 3.23
CA TYR A 58 -9.69 -4.21 2.36
C TYR A 58 -8.31 -4.52 2.95
N PHE A 59 -7.63 -3.55 3.56
CA PHE A 59 -6.32 -3.76 4.18
C PHE A 59 -6.37 -4.31 5.61
N LEU A 60 -7.50 -4.18 6.30
CA LEU A 60 -7.69 -4.56 7.70
C LEU A 60 -8.23 -5.98 7.86
N GLU A 61 -9.00 -6.46 6.90
CA GLU A 61 -9.42 -7.85 6.82
C GLU A 61 -8.20 -8.78 6.67
N GLU A 62 -8.32 -10.06 7.06
CA GLU A 62 -7.27 -11.07 6.86
C GLU A 62 -6.98 -11.35 5.38
#